data_AF-A0A955AGY4-F1
#
_entry.id   AF-A0A955AGY4-F1
#
_cell.length_a   1.000
_cell.length_b   1.000
_cell.length_c   1.000
_cell.angle_alpha   90.00
_cell.angle_beta   90.00
_cell.angle_gamma   90.00
#
_symmetry.space_group_name_H-M   'P 1'
#
loop_
_entity.id
_entity.type
_entity.pdbx_description
1 polymer ?
#
loop_
_entity_poly.entity_id
_entity_poly.type
_entity_poly.pdbx_seq_one_letter_code
_entity_poly.pdbx_strand_id
1 'polypeptide(L)'
;MKILEKEIGLREETRTAEQAKPAWDEVDYLDKANGLSETQETLARRTGEVVKSIRELPDGEANFAKEIGLLTVVEQVMDETTGILSRPDTGPEAIAAETEAIELLLQTKRVNPNSGGGGGSNPGGGGTGDTTDVALALLGIGDEKMAQKVDRATEQTTGVTGSNWPAEFRAGLDAYFGAIEQATQ
;
A
#
# COMPACT_ATOMS: atom_id res chain seq x y z
N MET A 1 3.08 5.28 1.81
CA MET A 1 3.84 4.16 2.41
C MET A 1 4.24 3.25 1.26
N LYS A 2 5.54 3.07 1.01
CA LYS A 2 6.05 2.39 -0.20
C LYS A 2 5.60 0.92 -0.33
N ILE A 3 5.15 0.25 0.75
CA ILE A 3 4.62 -1.13 0.70
C ILE A 3 3.15 -1.13 0.23
N LEU A 4 2.27 -0.36 0.89
CA LEU A 4 0.86 -0.23 0.49
C LEU A 4 0.66 0.20 -0.97
N GLU A 5 1.40 1.19 -1.43
CA GLU A 5 1.31 1.65 -2.83
C GLU A 5 1.69 0.55 -3.82
N LYS A 6 2.69 -0.26 -3.48
CA LYS A 6 3.12 -1.40 -4.30
C LYS A 6 2.13 -2.56 -4.24
N GLU A 7 1.54 -2.84 -3.07
CA GLU A 7 0.51 -3.86 -2.92
C GLU A 7 -0.74 -3.52 -3.76
N ILE A 8 -1.15 -2.26 -3.75
CA ILE A 8 -2.24 -1.78 -4.61
C ILE A 8 -1.88 -1.98 -6.10
N GLY A 9 -0.65 -1.63 -6.49
CA GLY A 9 -0.18 -1.85 -7.86
C GLY A 9 -0.18 -3.32 -8.25
N LEU A 10 0.33 -4.19 -7.37
CA LEU A 10 0.38 -5.63 -7.56
C LEU A 10 -1.02 -6.20 -7.79
N ARG A 11 -2.01 -5.81 -6.99
CA ARG A 11 -3.41 -6.24 -7.19
C ARG A 11 -3.99 -5.83 -8.54
N GLU A 12 -3.66 -4.63 -9.02
CA GLU A 12 -4.10 -4.19 -10.35
C GLU A 12 -3.40 -4.99 -11.46
N GLU A 13 -2.13 -5.34 -11.28
CA GLU A 13 -1.42 -6.23 -12.21
C GLU A 13 -1.98 -7.66 -12.19
N THR A 14 -2.30 -8.21 -11.02
CA THR A 14 -2.93 -9.53 -10.86
C THR A 14 -4.29 -9.57 -11.54
N ARG A 15 -5.13 -8.54 -11.34
CA ARG A 15 -6.40 -8.39 -12.06
C ARG A 15 -6.20 -8.33 -13.58
N THR A 16 -5.18 -7.60 -14.04
CA THR A 16 -4.88 -7.50 -15.47
C THR A 16 -4.43 -8.84 -16.05
N ALA A 17 -3.57 -9.56 -15.33
CA ALA A 17 -3.12 -10.90 -15.72
C ALA A 17 -4.29 -11.88 -15.82
N GLU A 18 -5.22 -11.86 -14.87
CA GLU A 18 -6.42 -12.69 -14.91
C GLU A 18 -7.33 -12.37 -16.11
N GLN A 19 -7.55 -11.09 -16.39
CA GLN A 19 -8.35 -10.67 -17.55
C GLN A 19 -7.70 -11.04 -18.89
N ALA A 20 -6.37 -11.01 -18.95
CA ALA A 20 -5.60 -11.31 -20.15
C ALA A 20 -5.36 -12.82 -20.34
N LYS A 21 -5.57 -13.65 -19.31
CA LYS A 21 -5.37 -15.10 -19.30
C LYS A 21 -5.91 -15.83 -20.54
N PRO A 22 -7.11 -15.53 -21.10
CA PRO A 22 -7.63 -16.21 -22.29
C PRO A 22 -6.85 -15.94 -23.59
N ALA A 23 -6.05 -14.87 -23.62
CA ALA A 23 -5.29 -14.43 -24.79
C ALA A 23 -3.82 -14.82 -24.74
N TRP A 24 -3.37 -15.42 -23.64
CA TRP A 24 -1.97 -15.78 -23.39
C TRP A 24 -1.78 -17.28 -23.57
N ASP A 25 -0.57 -17.68 -23.97
CA ASP A 25 -0.20 -19.09 -23.85
C ASP A 25 0.15 -19.44 -22.40
N GLU A 26 0.20 -20.74 -22.12
CA GLU A 26 0.42 -21.26 -20.77
C GLU A 26 1.78 -20.84 -20.22
N VAL A 27 2.83 -20.80 -21.04
CA VAL A 27 4.19 -20.47 -20.59
C VAL A 27 4.29 -19.00 -20.22
N ASP A 28 3.77 -18.12 -21.07
CA ASP A 28 3.75 -16.67 -20.81
C ASP A 28 2.93 -16.35 -19.55
N TYR A 29 1.81 -17.06 -19.33
CA TYR A 29 0.99 -16.87 -18.14
C TYR A 29 1.70 -17.35 -16.86
N LEU A 30 2.38 -18.50 -16.93
CA LEU A 30 3.21 -19.01 -15.84
C LEU A 30 4.29 -18.01 -15.44
N ASP A 31 5.02 -17.47 -16.42
CA ASP A 31 6.09 -16.50 -16.18
C ASP A 31 5.54 -15.21 -15.54
N LYS A 32 4.38 -14.72 -15.99
CA LYS A 32 3.74 -13.56 -15.35
C LYS A 32 3.27 -13.85 -13.94
N ALA A 33 2.64 -14.98 -13.69
CA ALA A 33 2.19 -15.34 -12.34
C ALA A 33 3.36 -15.52 -11.37
N ASN A 34 4.47 -16.13 -11.82
CA ASN A 34 5.70 -16.22 -11.06
C ASN A 34 6.26 -14.83 -10.72
N GLY A 35 6.30 -13.91 -11.69
CA GLY A 35 6.73 -12.53 -11.44
C GLY A 35 5.84 -11.78 -10.43
N LEU A 36 4.53 -12.04 -10.43
CA LEU A 36 3.61 -11.51 -9.41
C LEU A 36 3.92 -12.12 -8.04
N SER A 37 4.13 -13.43 -7.97
CA SER A 37 4.51 -14.15 -6.74
C SER A 37 5.82 -13.62 -6.14
N GLU A 38 6.86 -13.43 -6.94
CA GLU A 38 8.15 -12.87 -6.49
C GLU A 38 8.00 -11.43 -5.97
N THR A 39 7.11 -10.66 -6.59
CA THR A 39 6.79 -9.31 -6.13
C THR A 39 6.08 -9.34 -4.78
N GLN A 40 5.09 -10.23 -4.61
CA GLN A 40 4.39 -10.44 -3.34
C GLN A 40 5.36 -10.86 -2.23
N GLU A 41 6.24 -11.84 -2.48
CA GLU A 41 7.25 -12.32 -1.53
C GLU A 41 8.17 -11.18 -1.08
N THR A 42 8.58 -10.34 -2.04
CA THR A 42 9.39 -9.16 -1.75
C THR A 42 8.66 -8.16 -0.84
N LEU A 43 7.33 -8.01 -0.99
CA LEU A 43 6.53 -7.16 -0.12
C LEU A 43 6.33 -7.77 1.27
N ALA A 44 6.10 -9.09 1.36
CA ALA A 44 6.02 -9.83 2.61
C ALA A 44 7.31 -9.67 3.43
N ARG A 45 8.47 -10.00 2.83
CA ARG A 45 9.78 -9.87 3.48
C ARG A 45 10.05 -8.44 3.95
N ARG A 46 9.71 -7.43 3.14
CA ARG A 46 9.89 -6.02 3.53
C ARG A 46 9.00 -5.63 4.71
N THR A 47 7.80 -6.20 4.80
CA THR A 47 6.91 -6.00 5.96
C THR A 47 7.51 -6.64 7.22
N GLY A 48 8.03 -7.87 7.12
CA GLY A 48 8.75 -8.54 8.22
C GLY A 48 10.01 -7.79 8.65
N GLU A 49 10.77 -7.23 7.71
CA GLU A 49 11.93 -6.38 8.00
C GLU A 49 11.54 -5.13 8.80
N VAL A 50 10.42 -4.48 8.46
CA VAL A 50 9.90 -3.36 9.26
C VAL A 50 9.58 -3.80 10.68
N VAL A 51 8.89 -4.94 10.87
CA VAL A 51 8.59 -5.48 12.20
C VAL A 51 9.87 -5.72 13.00
N LYS A 52 10.86 -6.35 12.38
CA LYS A 52 12.17 -6.60 12.99
C LYS A 52 12.83 -5.29 13.41
N SER A 53 12.87 -4.30 12.53
CA SER A 53 13.50 -3.02 12.83
C SER A 53 12.76 -2.22 13.91
N ILE A 54 11.43 -2.33 14.03
CA ILE A 54 10.67 -1.75 15.15
C ILE A 54 11.08 -2.41 16.47
N ARG A 55 11.22 -3.74 16.50
CA ARG A 55 11.65 -4.47 17.70
C ARG A 55 13.09 -4.15 18.13
N GLU A 56 13.95 -3.76 17.20
CA GLU A 56 15.33 -3.34 17.47
C GLU A 56 15.43 -1.93 18.07
N LEU A 57 14.35 -1.14 18.06
CA LEU A 57 14.32 0.17 18.71
C LEU A 57 14.32 0.03 20.25
N PRO A 58 14.93 0.99 20.99
CA PRO A 58 14.74 1.09 22.43
C PRO A 58 13.26 1.19 22.78
N ASP A 59 12.79 0.33 23.68
CA ASP A 59 11.38 0.20 24.07
C ASP A 59 10.41 -0.02 22.89
N GLY A 60 10.91 -0.51 21.74
CA GLY A 60 10.10 -0.66 20.52
C GLY A 60 8.91 -1.59 20.70
N GLU A 61 9.12 -2.71 21.40
CA GLU A 61 8.04 -3.66 21.69
C GLU A 61 7.02 -3.09 22.70
N ALA A 62 7.45 -2.26 23.65
CA ALA A 62 6.54 -1.61 24.59
C ALA A 62 5.71 -0.51 23.92
N ASN A 63 6.32 0.25 23.02
CA ASN A 63 5.70 1.42 22.38
C ASN A 63 4.87 1.08 21.14
N PHE A 64 5.21 -0.02 20.44
CA PHE A 64 4.62 -0.37 19.15
C PHE A 64 4.05 -1.80 19.11
N ALA A 65 3.68 -2.38 20.26
CA ALA A 65 3.14 -3.74 20.34
C ALA A 65 1.97 -3.98 19.36
N LYS A 66 1.10 -2.99 19.21
CA LYS A 66 -0.09 -3.07 18.35
C LYS A 66 0.28 -3.05 16.87
N GLU A 67 1.19 -2.17 16.48
CA GLU A 67 1.70 -2.03 15.13
C GLU A 67 2.50 -3.26 14.71
N ILE A 68 3.36 -3.78 15.60
CA ILE A 68 4.05 -5.07 15.42
C ILE A 68 3.04 -6.17 15.14
N GLY A 69 2.01 -6.31 15.98
CA GLY A 69 0.97 -7.32 15.80
C GLY A 69 0.26 -7.22 14.45
N LEU A 70 -0.17 -6.01 14.07
CA LEU A 70 -0.84 -5.80 12.79
C LEU A 70 0.07 -6.06 11.59
N LEU A 71 1.32 -5.58 11.62
CA LEU A 71 2.28 -5.80 10.53
C LEU A 71 2.70 -7.27 10.41
N THR A 72 2.77 -8.02 11.50
CA THR A 72 2.96 -9.47 11.45
C THR A 72 1.78 -10.19 10.79
N VAL A 73 0.55 -9.75 11.02
CA VAL A 73 -0.62 -10.32 10.31
C VAL A 73 -0.59 -9.96 8.82
N VAL A 74 -0.19 -8.72 8.47
CA VAL A 74 0.01 -8.34 7.06
C VAL A 74 1.03 -9.25 6.38
N GLU A 75 2.19 -9.47 7.01
CA GLU A 75 3.24 -10.35 6.50
C GLU A 75 2.69 -11.77 6.23
N GLN A 76 1.93 -12.33 7.17
CA GLN A 76 1.31 -13.65 7.01
C GLN A 76 0.36 -13.73 5.82
N VAL A 77 -0.53 -12.75 5.65
CA VAL A 77 -1.44 -12.71 4.50
C VAL A 77 -0.65 -12.57 3.20
N MET A 78 0.41 -11.76 3.17
CA MET A 78 1.25 -11.63 1.98
C MET A 78 2.03 -12.93 1.64
N ASP A 79 2.48 -13.68 2.64
CA ASP A 79 3.10 -14.99 2.45
C ASP A 79 2.09 -16.02 1.90
N GLU A 80 0.86 -16.00 2.41
CA GLU A 80 -0.23 -16.83 1.87
C GLU A 80 -0.55 -16.48 0.41
N THR A 81 -0.63 -15.19 0.09
CA THR A 81 -0.80 -14.70 -1.29
C THR A 81 0.33 -15.16 -2.21
N THR A 82 1.57 -15.15 -1.72
CA THR A 82 2.73 -15.71 -2.46
C THR A 82 2.52 -17.20 -2.76
N GLY A 83 1.99 -17.95 -1.79
CA GLY A 83 1.62 -19.36 -1.98
C GLY A 83 0.48 -19.59 -2.97
N ILE A 84 -0.39 -18.61 -3.19
CA ILE A 84 -1.47 -18.66 -4.20
C ILE A 84 -0.89 -18.34 -5.58
N LEU A 85 -0.14 -17.23 -5.71
CA LEU A 85 0.43 -16.76 -6.98
C LEU A 85 1.50 -17.72 -7.55
N SER A 86 2.22 -18.44 -6.70
CA SER A 86 3.14 -19.52 -7.11
C SER A 86 2.44 -20.75 -7.68
N ARG A 87 1.12 -20.88 -7.51
CA ARG A 87 0.25 -21.90 -8.12
C ARG A 87 -0.43 -21.37 -9.39
N PRO A 88 0.32 -20.60 -10.19
CA PRO A 88 -0.18 -19.64 -11.19
C PRO A 88 -1.66 -19.25 -11.08
N ASP A 89 -2.14 -18.90 -9.89
CA ASP A 89 -3.53 -18.53 -9.67
C ASP A 89 -3.63 -17.02 -9.50
N THR A 90 -4.03 -16.32 -10.57
CA THR A 90 -4.32 -14.87 -10.54
C THR A 90 -5.80 -14.57 -10.32
N GLY A 91 -6.59 -15.60 -10.00
CA GLY A 91 -8.04 -15.53 -9.95
C GLY A 91 -8.59 -14.78 -8.72
N PRO A 92 -9.89 -14.96 -8.45
CA PRO A 92 -10.56 -14.28 -7.34
C PRO A 92 -9.90 -14.51 -5.97
N GLU A 93 -9.27 -15.68 -5.75
CA GLU A 93 -8.59 -16.00 -4.49
C GLU A 93 -7.38 -15.09 -4.25
N ALA A 94 -6.47 -14.97 -5.23
CA ALA A 94 -5.32 -14.07 -5.14
C ALA A 94 -5.73 -12.61 -4.95
N ILE A 95 -6.69 -12.13 -5.76
CA ILE A 95 -7.17 -10.75 -5.71
C ILE A 95 -7.82 -10.44 -4.34
N ALA A 96 -8.53 -11.40 -3.75
CA ALA A 96 -9.12 -11.25 -2.42
C ALA A 96 -8.04 -11.17 -1.34
N ALA A 97 -7.03 -12.05 -1.39
CA ALA A 97 -5.92 -12.06 -0.44
C ALA A 97 -5.08 -10.77 -0.50
N GLU A 98 -4.74 -10.29 -1.70
CA GLU A 98 -4.10 -8.97 -1.90
C GLU A 98 -4.98 -7.82 -1.38
N THR A 99 -6.31 -7.91 -1.54
CA THR A 99 -7.25 -6.91 -0.99
C THR A 99 -7.23 -6.91 0.53
N GLU A 100 -7.21 -8.08 1.16
CA GLU A 100 -7.08 -8.21 2.61
C GLU A 100 -5.76 -7.60 3.12
N ALA A 101 -4.63 -7.90 2.46
CA ALA A 101 -3.34 -7.30 2.79
C ALA A 101 -3.38 -5.76 2.72
N ILE A 102 -4.01 -5.20 1.69
CA ILE A 102 -4.21 -3.74 1.54
C ILE A 102 -5.05 -3.17 2.67
N GLU A 103 -6.14 -3.84 3.05
CA GLU A 103 -7.01 -3.38 4.13
C GLU A 103 -6.28 -3.38 5.48
N LEU A 104 -5.52 -4.42 5.77
CA LEU A 104 -4.68 -4.51 6.97
C LEU A 104 -3.58 -3.42 6.98
N LEU A 105 -2.92 -3.18 5.85
CA LEU A 105 -1.97 -2.07 5.69
C LEU A 105 -2.61 -0.69 5.86
N LEU A 106 -3.87 -0.50 5.45
CA LEU A 106 -4.59 0.73 5.71
C LEU A 106 -4.94 0.89 7.19
N GLN A 107 -5.23 -0.21 7.90
CA GLN A 107 -5.45 -0.20 9.34
C GLN A 107 -4.18 0.20 10.10
N THR A 108 -2.99 -0.30 9.72
CA THR A 108 -1.73 0.10 10.38
C THR A 108 -1.49 1.62 10.25
N LYS A 109 -1.82 2.22 9.10
CA LYS A 109 -1.75 3.67 8.91
C LYS A 109 -2.71 4.45 9.82
N ARG A 110 -3.92 3.93 10.06
CA ARG A 110 -4.93 4.56 10.94
C ARG A 110 -4.55 4.48 12.42
N VAL A 111 -3.75 3.50 12.82
CA VAL A 111 -3.28 3.34 14.21
C VAL A 111 -2.18 4.35 14.57
N ASN A 112 -1.60 5.06 13.60
CA ASN A 112 -0.63 6.13 13.84
C ASN A 112 -1.19 7.21 14.81
N PRO A 113 -0.49 7.54 15.91
CA PRO A 113 -0.96 8.45 16.97
C PRO A 113 -1.23 9.91 16.55
N ASN A 114 -0.86 10.33 15.32
CA ASN A 114 -1.28 11.63 14.77
C ASN A 114 -2.72 11.65 14.23
N SER A 115 -3.44 10.53 14.24
CA SER A 115 -4.87 10.46 13.92
C SER A 115 -5.69 10.56 15.22
N GLY A 116 -6.07 11.80 15.57
CA GLY A 116 -6.76 12.15 16.82
C GLY A 116 -7.87 11.19 17.25
N GLY A 117 -7.63 10.52 18.39
CA GLY A 117 -8.65 9.95 19.26
C GLY A 117 -8.87 10.88 20.45
N GLY A 118 -9.85 11.77 20.34
CA GLY A 118 -10.33 12.58 21.46
C GLY A 118 -10.86 11.69 22.57
N GLY A 119 -10.12 11.61 23.67
CA GLY A 119 -10.53 11.03 24.94
C GLY A 119 -10.07 11.94 26.06
N GLY A 120 -10.71 13.10 26.19
CA GLY A 120 -10.43 14.02 27.29
C GLY A 120 -10.81 13.39 28.63
N SER A 121 -9.87 13.38 29.58
CA SER A 121 -10.08 13.55 31.03
C SER A 121 -8.73 13.59 31.77
N ASN A 122 -7.85 14.57 31.47
CA ASN A 122 -6.99 15.23 32.46
C ASN A 122 -6.14 16.35 31.82
N PRO A 123 -6.17 17.61 32.33
CA PRO A 123 -5.28 18.66 31.90
C PRO A 123 -4.07 18.74 32.86
N GLY A 124 -2.88 18.38 32.41
CA GLY A 124 -1.64 18.69 33.14
C GLY A 124 -0.46 17.77 32.83
N GLY A 125 0.61 18.36 32.29
CA GLY A 125 1.92 17.73 32.02
C GLY A 125 2.05 17.37 30.54
N GLY A 126 2.86 18.04 29.72
CA GLY A 126 4.26 18.36 29.94
C GLY A 126 5.11 17.16 29.51
N GLY A 127 5.41 17.05 28.21
CA GLY A 127 6.19 15.94 27.67
C GLY A 127 6.61 16.16 26.22
N THR A 128 7.80 16.73 26.05
CA THR A 128 8.61 16.76 24.84
C THR A 128 8.85 15.32 24.34
N GLY A 129 8.55 15.02 23.08
CA GLY A 129 8.74 13.69 22.51
C GLY A 129 9.30 13.73 21.09
N ASP A 130 10.64 13.78 20.97
CA ASP A 130 11.41 13.60 19.73
C ASP A 130 11.41 12.14 19.22
N THR A 131 10.44 11.31 19.62
CA THR A 131 10.36 9.88 19.27
C THR A 131 9.41 9.59 18.11
N THR A 132 8.58 10.54 17.71
CA THR A 132 7.57 10.34 16.65
C THR A 132 8.16 10.32 15.23
N ASP A 133 9.32 10.95 15.03
CA ASP A 133 9.95 11.05 13.71
C ASP A 133 10.70 9.76 13.29
N VAL A 134 11.07 8.92 14.26
CA VAL A 134 11.90 7.73 14.02
C VAL A 134 11.10 6.58 13.38
N ALA A 135 9.84 6.38 13.81
CA ALA A 135 9.00 5.30 13.27
C ALA A 135 8.55 5.56 11.82
N LEU A 136 8.31 6.82 11.45
CA LEU A 136 7.93 7.20 10.09
C LEU A 136 9.13 7.11 9.12
N ALA A 137 10.32 7.42 9.61
CA ALA A 137 11.58 7.27 8.88
C ALA A 137 11.90 5.79 8.61
N LEU A 138 11.71 4.90 9.59
CA LEU A 138 11.94 3.45 9.40
C LEU A 138 11.05 2.82 8.32
N LEU A 139 9.83 3.32 8.12
CA LEU A 139 8.91 2.86 7.07
C LEU A 139 9.30 3.34 5.66
N GLY A 140 10.19 4.33 5.57
CA GLY A 140 10.60 5.03 4.35
C GLY A 140 12.06 4.82 3.94
N ILE A 141 12.94 4.37 4.84
CA ILE A 141 14.38 4.22 4.58
C ILE A 141 14.67 2.78 4.13
N GLY A 142 14.46 2.53 2.84
CA GLY A 142 15.11 1.44 2.11
C GLY A 142 15.91 2.05 0.96
N ASP A 143 17.23 1.86 0.99
CA ASP A 143 18.27 2.46 0.15
C ASP A 143 17.87 2.73 -1.31
N GLU A 144 17.82 4.02 -1.67
CA GLU A 144 17.75 4.50 -3.05
C GLU A 144 19.15 4.49 -3.68
N LYS A 145 19.71 3.31 -3.92
CA LYS A 145 21.03 3.22 -4.60
C LYS A 145 21.01 2.70 -6.02
N MET A 146 19.92 2.13 -6.55
CA MET A 146 19.89 1.64 -7.95
C MET A 146 18.56 1.81 -8.72
N ALA A 147 17.75 2.83 -8.41
CA ALA A 147 16.65 3.18 -9.31
C ALA A 147 17.17 4.05 -10.47
N GLN A 148 17.72 3.42 -11.51
CA GLN A 148 17.85 4.09 -12.80
C GLN A 148 16.45 4.48 -13.28
N LYS A 149 16.11 5.77 -13.20
CA LYS A 149 14.94 6.34 -13.87
C LYS A 149 15.11 6.12 -15.37
N VAL A 150 14.43 5.11 -15.90
CA VAL A 150 14.11 5.09 -17.33
C VAL A 150 12.85 5.95 -17.49
N ASP A 151 13.04 7.18 -17.95
CA ASP A 151 11.96 8.04 -18.42
C ASP A 151 11.24 7.31 -19.56
N ARG A 152 10.06 6.77 -19.28
CA ARG A 152 9.10 6.39 -20.31
C ARG A 152 8.01 7.43 -20.32
N ALA A 153 8.18 8.42 -21.18
CA ALA A 153 7.11 9.29 -21.62
C ALA A 153 6.00 8.41 -22.19
N THR A 154 4.91 8.24 -21.44
CA THR A 154 3.70 7.60 -21.91
C THR A 154 2.71 8.71 -22.24
N GLU A 155 2.40 8.80 -23.53
CA GLU A 155 1.44 9.71 -24.13
C GLU A 155 0.07 9.47 -23.50
N GLN A 156 -0.44 10.45 -22.75
CA GLN A 156 -1.80 10.44 -22.22
C GLN A 156 -2.79 10.47 -23.38
N THR A 157 -3.38 9.32 -23.69
CA THR A 157 -4.57 9.23 -24.53
C THR A 157 -5.79 9.29 -23.62
N THR A 158 -6.40 10.47 -23.48
CA THR A 158 -7.68 10.62 -22.77
C THR A 158 -8.82 10.08 -23.65
N GLY A 159 -9.20 8.83 -23.41
CA GLY A 159 -10.41 8.24 -23.98
C GLY A 159 -11.66 8.85 -23.35
N VAL A 160 -12.36 9.67 -24.11
CA VAL A 160 -13.70 10.16 -23.81
C VAL A 160 -14.71 9.03 -24.04
N THR A 161 -15.38 8.57 -22.98
CA THR A 161 -16.78 8.08 -22.89
C THR A 161 -16.91 7.16 -21.67
N GLY A 162 -17.96 7.12 -20.88
CA GLY A 162 -19.22 7.84 -20.84
C GLY A 162 -19.94 7.28 -19.61
N SER A 163 -20.26 8.12 -18.63
CA SER A 163 -21.09 7.72 -17.49
C SER A 163 -21.87 8.94 -17.07
N ASN A 164 -23.18 8.76 -16.95
CA ASN A 164 -24.14 9.83 -16.66
C ASN A 164 -23.99 10.25 -15.19
N TRP A 165 -22.99 11.08 -14.89
CA TRP A 165 -22.75 11.59 -13.55
C TRP A 165 -23.83 12.62 -13.19
N PRO A 166 -24.47 12.52 -12.00
CA PRO A 166 -25.42 13.51 -11.51
C PRO A 166 -24.80 14.93 -11.52
N ALA A 167 -25.61 15.94 -11.86
CA ALA A 167 -25.13 17.31 -12.08
C ALA A 167 -24.43 17.90 -10.84
N GLU A 168 -24.82 17.44 -9.66
CA GLU A 168 -24.25 17.84 -8.37
C GLU A 168 -22.78 17.41 -8.23
N PHE A 169 -22.39 16.28 -8.82
CA PHE A 169 -21.01 15.78 -8.76
C PHE A 169 -20.08 16.59 -9.66
N ARG A 170 -20.56 17.09 -10.81
CA ARG A 170 -19.79 18.01 -11.66
C ARG A 170 -19.59 19.37 -10.99
N ALA A 171 -20.65 19.93 -10.40
CA ALA A 171 -20.57 21.21 -9.71
C ALA A 171 -19.59 21.16 -8.52
N GLY A 172 -19.55 20.05 -7.79
CA GLY A 172 -18.59 19.85 -6.69
C GLY A 172 -17.14 19.74 -7.16
N LEU A 173 -16.89 19.07 -8.29
CA LEU A 173 -15.55 18.94 -8.86
C LEU A 173 -15.04 20.27 -9.45
N ASP A 174 -15.89 21.00 -10.18
CA ASP A 174 -15.51 22.31 -10.73
C ASP A 174 -15.21 23.33 -9.61
N ALA A 175 -15.98 23.30 -8.51
CA ALA A 175 -15.71 24.13 -7.33
C ALA A 175 -14.40 23.73 -6.62
N TYR A 176 -14.09 22.43 -6.57
CA TYR A 176 -12.85 21.93 -5.99
C TYR A 176 -11.61 22.31 -6.82
N PHE A 177 -11.67 22.15 -8.15
CA PHE A 177 -10.58 22.52 -9.04
C PHE A 177 -10.39 24.04 -9.11
N GLY A 178 -11.48 24.82 -9.13
CA GLY A 178 -11.41 26.28 -9.07
C GLY A 178 -10.79 26.79 -7.76
N ALA A 179 -11.05 26.13 -6.63
CA ALA A 179 -10.44 26.46 -5.34
C ALA A 179 -8.94 26.13 -5.30
N ILE A 180 -8.52 25.05 -5.97
CA ILE A 180 -7.10 24.69 -6.08
C ILE A 180 -6.36 25.69 -6.97
N GLU A 181 -6.91 26.08 -8.12
CA GLU A 181 -6.29 27.05 -9.02
C GLU A 181 -6.20 28.47 -8.43
N GLN A 182 -7.13 28.84 -7.55
CA GLN A 182 -7.04 30.11 -6.81
C GLN A 182 -6.06 30.05 -5.63
N ALA A 183 -5.77 28.87 -5.09
CA ALA A 183 -4.80 28.69 -4.01
C ALA A 183 -3.34 28.61 -4.50
N THR A 184 -3.13 28.49 -5.82
CA THR A 184 -1.79 28.46 -6.46
C THR A 184 -1.41 29.75 -7.19
N GLN A 185 -2.15 30.86 -6.98
CA GLN A 185 -1.73 32.22 -7.37
C GLN A 185 -1.22 33.04 -6.18
#